data_AF-A0A258IC33-F1
#
_entry.id   AF-A0A258IC33-F1
#
_cell.length_a   1.000
_cell.length_b   1.000
_cell.length_c   1.000
_cell.angle_alpha   90.00
_cell.angle_beta   90.00
_cell.angle_gamma   90.00
#
_symmetry.space_group_name_H-M   'P 1'
#
loop_
_entity.id
_entity.type
_entity.pdbx_description
1 polymer ?
#
loop_
_entity_poly.entity_id
_entity_poly.type
_entity_poly.pdbx_seq_one_letter_code
_entity_poly.pdbx_strand_id
1 'polypeptide(L)'
;MAYESGSFEAAIAAASGEDADLRAQILAGFVESVVTHIDLLGRARCDGNWEVAAQRLKGLGASFHDGELVSLAERALDSAPGDPVAVRHLMDYSARLTAKI
;
A
#
# COMPACT_ATOMS: atom_id res chain seq x y z
N MET A 1 -5.26 -16.33 6.85
CA MET A 1 -5.43 -16.63 5.42
C MET A 1 -4.11 -16.31 4.75
N ALA A 2 -3.40 -17.30 4.22
CA ALA A 2 -2.02 -17.21 3.73
C ALA A 2 -1.97 -17.06 2.20
N TYR A 3 -2.81 -16.20 1.63
CA TYR A 3 -3.01 -16.09 0.18
C TYR A 3 -2.74 -14.65 -0.25
N GLU A 4 -1.46 -14.27 -0.35
CA GLU A 4 -1.06 -12.99 -0.98
C GLU A 4 0.44 -12.87 -1.23
N SER A 5 1.28 -13.55 -0.46
CA SER A 5 2.73 -13.48 -0.67
C SER A 5 3.16 -14.01 -2.05
N GLY A 6 2.43 -14.99 -2.59
CA GLY A 6 2.76 -15.56 -3.90
C GLY A 6 2.48 -14.62 -5.08
N SER A 7 1.39 -13.84 -5.04
CA SER A 7 1.05 -12.91 -6.13
C SER A 7 1.94 -11.66 -6.11
N PHE A 8 2.26 -11.16 -4.92
CA PHE A 8 3.17 -10.05 -4.74
C PHE A 8 4.59 -10.38 -5.23
N GLU A 9 5.16 -11.49 -4.77
CA GLU A 9 6.50 -11.90 -5.20
C GLU A 9 6.55 -12.19 -6.72
N ALA A 10 5.49 -12.74 -7.30
CA ALA A 10 5.40 -12.93 -8.75
C ALA A 10 5.36 -11.60 -9.52
N ALA A 11 4.63 -10.58 -9.02
CA ALA A 11 4.61 -9.25 -9.62
C ALA A 11 5.98 -8.58 -9.58
N ILE A 12 6.68 -8.68 -8.45
CA ILE A 12 8.05 -8.18 -8.29
C ILE A 12 9.00 -8.91 -9.25
N ALA A 13 8.98 -10.24 -9.27
CA ALA A 13 9.85 -11.04 -10.14
C ALA A 13 9.59 -10.77 -11.64
N ALA A 14 8.32 -10.57 -12.03
CA ALA A 14 7.98 -10.21 -13.40
C ALA A 14 8.54 -8.84 -13.82
N ALA A 15 8.62 -7.89 -12.88
CA ALA A 15 9.15 -6.55 -13.14
C ALA A 15 10.69 -6.49 -13.06
N SER A 16 11.32 -7.26 -12.17
CA SER A 16 12.78 -7.26 -11.97
C SER A 16 13.54 -8.28 -12.81
N GLY A 17 12.89 -9.36 -13.25
CA GLY A 17 13.58 -10.52 -13.82
C GLY A 17 14.60 -11.11 -12.84
N GLU A 18 15.79 -11.43 -13.34
CA GLU A 18 16.92 -11.98 -12.55
C GLU A 18 17.82 -10.90 -11.92
N ASP A 19 17.51 -9.61 -12.11
CA ASP A 19 18.29 -8.51 -11.58
C ASP A 19 17.93 -8.23 -10.11
N ALA A 20 18.85 -8.59 -9.21
CA ALA A 20 18.68 -8.42 -7.77
C ALA A 20 18.69 -6.94 -7.33
N ASP A 21 19.46 -6.09 -8.02
CA ASP A 21 19.55 -4.66 -7.69
C ASP A 21 18.27 -3.94 -8.13
N LEU A 22 17.72 -4.30 -9.29
CA LEU A 22 16.43 -3.81 -9.76
C LEU A 22 15.29 -4.28 -8.83
N ARG A 23 15.33 -5.53 -8.39
CA ARG A 23 14.36 -6.05 -7.41
C ARG A 23 14.35 -5.21 -6.13
N ALA A 24 15.54 -4.92 -5.58
CA ALA A 24 15.67 -4.10 -4.39
C ALA A 24 15.12 -2.67 -4.59
N GLN A 25 15.40 -2.07 -5.75
CA GLN A 25 14.87 -0.74 -6.10
C GLN A 25 13.35 -0.72 -6.21
N ILE A 26 12.74 -1.73 -6.84
CA ILE A 26 11.27 -1.82 -6.97
C ILE A 26 10.63 -1.98 -5.60
N LEU A 27 11.18 -2.83 -4.73
CA LEU A 27 10.67 -3.00 -3.37
C LEU A 27 10.79 -1.71 -2.56
N ALA A 28 11.94 -1.04 -2.61
CA ALA A 28 12.15 0.23 -1.92
C ALA A 28 11.14 1.28 -2.40
N GLY A 29 10.96 1.41 -3.72
CA GLY A 29 9.99 2.34 -4.30
C GLY A 29 8.54 2.03 -3.92
N PHE A 30 8.16 0.75 -3.87
CA PHE A 30 6.84 0.34 -3.41
C PHE A 30 6.59 0.76 -1.96
N VAL A 31 7.53 0.46 -1.06
CA VAL A 31 7.40 0.81 0.36
C VAL A 31 7.39 2.31 0.58
N GLU A 32 8.28 3.04 -0.08
CA GLU A 32 8.29 4.51 -0.03
C GLU A 32 6.96 5.09 -0.47
N SER A 33 6.39 4.56 -1.57
CA SER A 33 5.10 5.01 -2.11
C SER A 33 3.95 4.74 -1.12
N VAL A 34 3.89 3.53 -0.56
CA VAL A 34 2.88 3.14 0.44
C VAL A 34 2.96 4.04 1.67
N VAL A 35 4.15 4.18 2.26
CA VAL A 35 4.36 5.00 3.47
C VAL A 35 3.97 6.45 3.23
N THR A 36 4.38 7.00 2.08
CA THR A 36 4.08 8.38 1.70
C THR A 36 2.58 8.60 1.57
N HIS A 37 1.86 7.71 0.87
CA HIS A 37 0.43 7.87 0.68
C HIS A 37 -0.38 7.65 1.97
N ILE A 38 0.09 6.81 2.90
CA ILE A 38 -0.52 6.67 4.23
C ILE A 38 -0.34 7.94 5.07
N ASP A 39 0.84 8.56 5.05
CA ASP A 39 1.08 9.85 5.71
C ASP A 39 0.19 10.96 5.11
N LEU A 40 0.07 11.02 3.79
CA LEU A 40 -0.84 11.96 3.11
C LEU A 40 -2.31 11.74 3.47
N LEU A 41 -2.75 10.47 3.50
CA LEU A 41 -4.11 10.11 3.91
C LEU A 41 -4.39 10.58 5.35
N GLY A 42 -3.47 10.29 6.28
CA GLY A 42 -3.60 10.70 7.69
C GLY A 42 -3.60 12.21 7.91
N ARG A 43 -3.07 12.99 6.95
CA ARG A 43 -3.06 14.47 6.98
C ARG A 43 -4.15 15.12 6.14
N ALA A 44 -5.02 14.34 5.50
CA ALA A 44 -6.10 14.86 4.68
C ALA A 44 -7.02 15.77 5.52
N ARG A 45 -7.28 16.98 5.02
CA ARG A 45 -8.13 18.00 5.70
C ARG A 45 -9.49 18.17 5.03
N CYS A 46 -9.68 17.56 3.87
CA CYS A 46 -10.92 17.55 3.12
C CYS A 46 -11.09 16.19 2.45
N ASP A 47 -12.35 15.91 2.11
CA ASP A 47 -12.80 14.64 1.54
C ASP A 47 -12.03 14.28 0.26
N GLY A 48 -11.77 15.28 -0.61
CA GLY A 48 -11.02 15.06 -1.85
C GLY A 48 -9.57 14.61 -1.63
N ASN A 49 -8.87 15.15 -0.62
CA ASN A 49 -7.50 14.71 -0.31
C ASN A 49 -7.49 13.28 0.21
N TRP A 50 -8.51 12.92 1.00
CA TRP A 50 -8.69 11.58 1.53
C TRP A 50 -8.94 10.58 0.41
N GLU A 51 -9.94 10.84 -0.44
CA GLU A 51 -10.28 9.98 -1.57
C GLU A 51 -9.10 9.77 -2.51
N VAL A 52 -8.38 10.85 -2.87
CA VAL A 52 -7.21 10.74 -3.75
C VAL A 52 -6.13 9.87 -3.12
N ALA A 53 -5.78 10.09 -1.85
CA ALA A 53 -4.75 9.29 -1.18
C ALA A 53 -5.17 7.81 -1.06
N ALA A 54 -6.43 7.54 -0.73
CA ALA A 54 -6.95 6.17 -0.63
C ALA A 54 -7.01 5.47 -2.01
N GLN A 55 -7.44 6.16 -3.08
CA GLN A 55 -7.38 5.63 -4.44
C GLN A 55 -5.95 5.31 -4.88
N ARG A 56 -4.96 6.14 -4.50
CA ARG A 56 -3.53 5.87 -4.78
C ARG A 56 -3.05 4.60 -4.09
N LEU A 57 -3.41 4.41 -2.83
CA LEU A 57 -3.11 3.17 -2.09
C LEU A 57 -3.76 1.95 -2.73
N LYS A 58 -5.04 2.06 -3.13
CA LYS A 58 -5.76 0.99 -3.83
C LYS A 58 -5.07 0.62 -5.15
N GLY A 59 -4.69 1.61 -5.96
CA GLY A 59 -3.98 1.40 -7.22
C GLY A 59 -2.63 0.71 -7.01
N LEU A 60 -1.86 1.13 -6.01
CA LEU A 60 -0.58 0.49 -5.66
C LEU A 60 -0.76 -0.97 -5.28
N GLY A 61 -1.71 -1.28 -4.39
CA GLY A 61 -2.01 -2.66 -4.02
C GLY A 61 -2.43 -3.49 -5.23
N ALA A 62 -3.28 -2.95 -6.10
CA ALA A 62 -3.72 -3.65 -7.31
C ALA A 62 -2.56 -3.94 -8.29
N SER A 63 -1.64 -3.00 -8.49
CA SER A 63 -0.49 -3.20 -9.39
C SER A 63 0.42 -4.34 -8.93
N PHE A 64 0.62 -4.48 -7.62
CA PHE A 64 1.48 -5.51 -7.04
C PHE A 64 0.68 -6.73 -6.52
N HIS A 65 -0.61 -6.80 -6.82
CA HIS A 65 -1.47 -7.91 -6.42
C HIS A 65 -1.47 -8.14 -4.90
N ASP A 66 -1.40 -7.05 -4.14
CA ASP A 66 -1.49 -7.00 -2.68
C ASP A 66 -2.94 -6.67 -2.28
N GLY A 67 -3.75 -7.71 -2.09
CA GLY A 67 -5.16 -7.55 -1.77
C GLY A 67 -5.44 -7.08 -0.33
N GLU A 68 -4.53 -7.28 0.62
CA GLU A 68 -4.61 -6.67 1.95
C GLU A 68 -4.58 -5.15 1.82
N LEU A 69 -3.61 -4.60 1.07
CA LEU A 69 -3.53 -3.16 0.83
C LEU A 69 -4.75 -2.63 0.06
N VAL A 70 -5.22 -3.36 -0.97
CA VAL A 70 -6.44 -3.01 -1.71
C VAL A 70 -7.64 -2.94 -0.77
N SER A 71 -7.84 -3.95 0.08
CA SER A 71 -8.97 -4.02 1.00
C SER A 71 -8.91 -2.91 2.06
N LEU A 72 -7.73 -2.61 2.60
CA LEU A 72 -7.55 -1.51 3.54
C LEU A 72 -7.84 -0.14 2.90
N ALA A 73 -7.42 0.06 1.66
CA ALA A 73 -7.70 1.27 0.90
C ALA A 73 -9.20 1.43 0.57
N GLU A 74 -9.89 0.33 0.23
CA GLU A 74 -11.36 0.33 0.04
C GLU A 74 -12.09 0.69 1.32
N ARG A 75 -11.67 0.13 2.46
CA ARG A 75 -12.25 0.46 3.77
C ARG A 75 -12.03 1.93 4.12
N ALA A 76 -10.89 2.51 3.74
CA ALA A 76 -10.67 3.95 3.88
C ALA A 76 -11.62 4.76 3.00
N LEU A 77 -11.82 4.36 1.73
CA LEU A 77 -12.76 5.01 0.80
C LEU A 77 -14.21 4.96 1.29
N ASP A 78 -14.61 3.86 1.92
CA ASP A 78 -15.96 3.66 2.47
C ASP A 78 -16.16 4.35 3.85
N SER A 79 -15.10 4.91 4.43
CA SER A 79 -15.12 5.57 5.75
C SER A 79 -15.20 7.08 5.65
N ALA A 80 -15.52 7.74 6.78
CA ALA A 80 -15.49 9.19 6.84
C ALA A 80 -14.04 9.70 6.70
N PRO A 81 -13.80 10.80 5.96
CA PRO A 81 -12.48 11.41 5.86
C PRO A 81 -11.85 11.69 7.22
N GLY A 82 -10.62 11.22 7.42
CA GLY A 82 -9.92 11.32 8.69
C GLY A 82 -10.28 10.25 9.72
N ASP A 83 -11.00 9.18 9.35
CA ASP A 83 -11.30 8.07 10.25
C ASP A 83 -10.01 7.49 10.86
N PRO A 84 -9.80 7.63 12.18
CA PRO A 84 -8.57 7.19 12.83
C PRO A 84 -8.41 5.66 12.80
N VAL A 85 -9.49 4.90 12.66
CA VAL A 85 -9.44 3.43 12.59
C VAL A 85 -8.89 2.99 11.25
N ALA A 86 -9.37 3.58 10.14
CA ALA A 86 -8.86 3.32 8.80
C ALA A 86 -7.36 3.66 8.70
N VAL A 87 -6.96 4.84 9.20
CA VAL A 87 -5.55 5.27 9.22
C VAL A 87 -4.69 4.30 10.05
N ARG A 88 -5.14 3.90 11.24
CA ARG A 88 -4.38 2.98 12.10
C ARG A 88 -4.14 1.64 11.42
N HIS A 89 -5.14 1.06 10.76
CA HIS A 89 -4.96 -0.22 10.08
C HIS A 89 -3.94 -0.15 8.94
N LEU A 90 -3.94 0.96 8.20
CA LEU A 90 -2.93 1.22 7.16
C LEU A 90 -1.53 1.42 7.76
N MET A 91 -1.40 2.14 8.88
CA MET A 91 -0.12 2.28 9.59
C MET A 91 0.40 0.95 10.14
N ASP A 92 -0.48 0.12 10.68
CA ASP A 92 -0.11 -1.23 11.15
C ASP A 92 0.38 -2.09 9.97
N TYR A 93 -0.28 -1.97 8.82
CA TYR A 93 0.13 -2.63 7.58
C TYR A 93 1.51 -2.15 7.13
N SER A 94 1.77 -0.83 7.06
CA SER A 94 3.07 -0.32 6.64
C SER A 94 4.20 -0.69 7.59
N ALA A 95 3.94 -0.73 8.90
CA ALA A 95 4.91 -1.22 9.88
C ALA A 95 5.29 -2.69 9.63
N ARG A 96 4.32 -3.56 9.31
CA ARG A 96 4.59 -4.96 8.94
C ARG A 96 5.32 -5.08 7.61
N LEU A 97 4.99 -4.23 6.65
CA LEU A 97 5.63 -4.21 5.33
C LEU A 97 7.12 -3.85 5.46
N THR A 98 7.45 -2.78 6.16
CA THR A 98 8.83 -2.33 6.35
C THR A 98 9.66 -3.32 7.17
N ALA A 99 9.05 -4.07 8.09
CA ALA A 99 9.75 -5.09 8.87
C ALA A 99 10.15 -6.35 8.07
N LYS A 100 9.62 -6.53 6.84
CA LYS A 100 9.88 -7.70 5.99
C LYS A 100 11.01 -7.50 4.97
N ILE A 101 11.51 -6.27 4.83
CA ILE A 101 12.56 -5.89 3.88
C ILE A 101 13.87 -5.74 4.62
#